data_AF-A0A0F9GUM6-F1
#
_entry.id   AF-A0A0F9GUM6-F1
#
_cell.length_a   1.000
_cell.length_b   1.000
_cell.length_c   1.000
_cell.angle_alpha   90.00
_cell.angle_beta   90.00
_cell.angle_gamma   90.00
#
_symmetry.space_group_name_H-M   'P 1'
#
loop_
_entity.id
_entity.type
_entity.pdbx_description
1 polymer ?
#
loop_
_entity_poly.entity_id
_entity_poly.type
_entity_poly.pdbx_seq_one_letter_code
_entity_poly.pdbx_strand_id
1 'polypeptide(L)'
;MEDKSAYPYITKFKKEPFNSFVTIKKREIWNFYYSENNKLVGFYKFFNQNLLKDPNLKLENIFWFLLLRKFLKEDKKARREDIFIFIKNCEIRQNNQLGFKLSPNSQKVPDIYSTYLALSSLKNLGVLKEYLLSEGPNQIKGEIKEFLIAHKKGKFFLHCHDKECDICKKISLSRTAYYVLEIFTLLGIDIRANKKQFRLSMGDKKRGPSLIFRLLCYKFLDLDWDVKDKEIQILHQFQKENGGFSFSNIDSIDTTFWVVYSLENYSWLLDYNPAGIYPFINKKLSEILSIQDNWNSFKLNEVSKLIILLTFIWKKFIDEIERVIFKHIENERFIDLNQLQTTFGLSNNIEELISYINLNYNFNLKVLNIDIEFINYIRNLS
;
A
#
# COMPACT_ATOMS: atom_id res chain seq x y z
N MET A 1 49.49 -27.72 -16.41
CA MET A 1 48.13 -27.41 -16.88
C MET A 1 47.30 -27.08 -15.65
N GLU A 2 46.98 -25.80 -15.45
CA GLU A 2 46.09 -25.37 -14.36
C GLU A 2 44.65 -25.69 -14.75
N ASP A 3 43.99 -26.46 -13.89
CA ASP A 3 42.61 -26.88 -14.06
C ASP A 3 41.68 -25.69 -13.80
N LYS A 4 41.28 -24.99 -14.87
CA LYS A 4 40.29 -23.90 -14.82
C LYS A 4 38.87 -24.49 -14.78
N SER A 5 38.52 -25.20 -13.70
CA SER A 5 37.12 -25.52 -13.44
C SER A 5 36.43 -24.27 -12.89
N ALA A 6 35.92 -23.42 -13.79
CA ALA A 6 35.00 -22.36 -13.42
C ALA A 6 33.76 -23.02 -12.80
N TYR A 7 33.53 -22.79 -11.51
CA TYR A 7 32.27 -23.19 -10.85
C TYR A 7 31.11 -22.61 -11.68
N PRO A 8 30.20 -23.44 -12.23
CA PRO A 8 29.04 -22.91 -12.91
C PRO A 8 28.19 -22.19 -11.87
N TYR A 9 28.20 -20.86 -11.90
CA TYR A 9 27.24 -20.05 -11.16
C TYR A 9 25.85 -20.32 -11.74
N ILE A 10 25.15 -21.31 -11.20
CA ILE A 10 23.73 -21.50 -11.43
C ILE A 10 23.01 -20.46 -10.58
N THR A 11 22.89 -19.24 -11.10
CA THR A 11 22.02 -18.21 -10.52
C THR A 11 20.56 -18.64 -10.74
N LYS A 12 20.00 -19.38 -9.79
CA LYS A 12 18.54 -19.49 -9.69
C LYS A 12 18.01 -18.12 -9.29
N PHE A 13 17.48 -17.38 -10.25
CA PHE A 13 16.78 -16.13 -9.99
C PHE A 13 15.66 -16.41 -8.98
N LYS A 14 15.82 -15.95 -7.73
CA LYS A 14 14.84 -16.16 -6.66
C LYS A 14 13.77 -15.09 -6.80
N LYS A 15 12.60 -15.49 -7.29
CA LYS A 15 11.40 -14.66 -7.29
C LYS A 15 11.05 -14.29 -5.85
N GLU A 16 10.75 -13.01 -5.60
CA GLU A 16 10.27 -12.61 -4.29
C GLU A 16 8.86 -13.17 -4.05
N PRO A 17 8.61 -13.81 -2.89
CA PRO A 17 7.28 -14.28 -2.54
C PRO A 17 6.35 -13.09 -2.32
N PHE A 18 5.05 -13.30 -2.54
CA PHE A 18 4.06 -12.28 -2.21
C PHE A 18 4.14 -11.86 -0.75
N ASN A 19 4.15 -10.55 -0.49
CA ASN A 19 4.08 -10.00 0.86
C ASN A 19 2.96 -8.95 0.93
N SER A 20 1.92 -9.27 1.70
CA SER A 20 0.81 -8.35 1.93
C SER A 20 1.28 -7.11 2.71
N PHE A 21 0.83 -5.93 2.29
CA PHE A 21 1.08 -4.68 3.04
C PHE A 21 0.44 -4.71 4.44
N VAL A 22 -0.56 -5.57 4.65
CA VAL A 22 -1.13 -5.83 5.98
C VAL A 22 -0.16 -6.63 6.85
N THR A 23 0.57 -7.60 6.27
CA THR A 23 1.40 -8.55 7.02
C THR A 23 2.86 -8.12 7.19
N ILE A 24 3.38 -7.23 6.35
CA ILE A 24 4.76 -6.74 6.42
C ILE A 24 5.10 -6.28 7.85
N LYS A 25 6.27 -6.65 8.38
CA LYS A 25 6.63 -6.29 9.76
C LYS A 25 7.08 -4.82 9.79
N LYS A 26 6.80 -4.11 10.89
CA LYS A 26 7.20 -2.69 11.09
C LYS A 26 8.70 -2.44 10.82
N ARG A 27 9.56 -3.42 11.14
CA ARG A 27 11.02 -3.36 10.90
C ARG A 27 11.44 -3.49 9.43
N GLU A 28 10.57 -4.06 8.59
CA GLU A 28 10.79 -4.25 7.15
C GLU A 28 10.26 -3.06 6.33
N ILE A 29 9.53 -2.14 6.97
CA ILE A 29 9.04 -0.91 6.35
C ILE A 29 10.21 0.07 6.25
N TRP A 30 10.52 0.53 5.04
CA TRP A 30 11.57 1.52 4.80
C TRP A 30 11.21 2.87 5.42
N ASN A 31 12.21 3.62 5.87
CA ASN A 31 12.01 5.02 6.21
C ASN A 31 11.85 5.80 4.90
N PHE A 32 10.99 6.82 4.92
CA PHE A 32 10.86 7.79 3.84
C PHE A 32 11.07 9.20 4.41
N TYR A 33 11.38 10.13 3.53
CA TYR A 33 11.41 11.56 3.88
C TYR A 33 10.21 12.26 3.25
N TYR A 34 9.60 13.15 4.04
CA TYR A 34 8.54 14.04 3.60
C TYR A 34 8.76 15.41 4.24
N SER A 35 8.91 16.46 3.43
CA SER A 35 9.26 17.81 3.88
C SER A 35 8.25 18.37 4.89
N GLU A 36 6.95 18.14 4.68
CA GLU A 36 5.89 18.61 5.56
C GLU A 36 5.51 17.60 6.66
N ASN A 37 6.49 16.83 7.18
CA ASN A 37 6.27 15.79 8.19
C ASN A 37 5.49 16.30 9.42
N ASN A 38 5.68 17.57 9.81
CA ASN A 38 4.92 18.19 10.92
C ASN A 38 3.40 18.18 10.68
N LYS A 39 2.95 18.46 9.45
CA LYS A 39 1.52 18.42 9.10
C LYS A 39 1.00 16.99 9.10
N LEU A 40 1.79 16.05 8.59
CA LEU A 40 1.47 14.62 8.60
C LEU A 40 1.32 14.07 10.04
N VAL A 41 2.21 14.46 10.94
CA VAL A 41 2.12 14.15 12.38
C VAL A 41 0.88 14.79 13.00
N GLY A 42 0.56 16.04 12.63
CA GLY A 42 -0.68 16.72 13.04
C GLY A 42 -1.94 15.96 12.62
N PHE A 43 -1.99 15.51 11.37
CA PHE A 43 -3.07 14.70 10.82
C PHE A 43 -3.24 13.38 11.57
N TYR A 44 -2.15 12.66 11.82
CA TYR A 44 -2.20 11.43 12.61
C TYR A 44 -2.71 11.67 14.04
N LYS A 45 -2.21 12.72 14.71
CA LYS A 45 -2.64 13.08 16.08
C LYS A 45 -4.13 13.41 16.13
N PHE A 46 -4.66 14.14 15.13
CA PHE A 46 -6.08 14.45 15.03
C PHE A 46 -6.94 13.17 15.00
N PHE A 47 -6.64 12.22 14.12
CA PHE A 47 -7.39 10.95 14.09
C PHE A 47 -7.16 10.11 15.33
N ASN A 48 -5.93 10.07 15.85
CA ASN A 48 -5.65 9.36 17.10
C ASN A 48 -6.50 9.90 18.26
N GLN A 49 -6.87 11.18 18.26
CA GLN A 49 -7.74 11.79 19.29
C GLN A 49 -9.24 11.67 18.99
N ASN A 50 -9.64 11.76 17.72
CA ASN A 50 -11.05 11.95 17.35
C ASN A 50 -11.71 10.74 16.66
N LEU A 51 -10.95 9.75 16.18
CA LEU A 51 -11.48 8.63 15.39
C LEU A 51 -12.65 7.89 16.07
N LEU A 52 -12.50 7.56 17.35
CA LEU A 52 -13.52 6.82 18.12
C LEU A 52 -14.73 7.67 18.51
N LYS A 53 -14.67 8.99 18.31
CA LYS A 53 -15.79 9.91 18.55
C LYS A 53 -16.67 10.07 17.31
N ASP A 54 -16.27 9.53 16.16
CA ASP A 54 -17.05 9.60 14.93
C ASP A 54 -18.29 8.69 15.05
N PRO A 55 -19.52 9.24 15.01
CA PRO A 55 -20.74 8.42 15.09
C PRO A 55 -20.91 7.48 13.89
N ASN A 56 -20.24 7.78 12.77
CA ASN A 56 -20.27 7.00 11.54
C ASN A 56 -19.05 6.09 11.38
N LEU A 57 -18.31 5.84 12.47
CA LEU A 57 -17.11 5.00 12.46
C LEU A 57 -17.40 3.60 11.89
N LYS A 58 -16.56 3.16 10.96
CA LYS A 58 -16.59 1.83 10.34
C LYS A 58 -15.26 1.11 10.51
N LEU A 59 -15.28 -0.21 10.35
CA LEU A 59 -14.07 -1.05 10.30
C LEU A 59 -13.06 -0.57 9.25
N GLU A 60 -13.52 -0.01 8.14
CA GLU A 60 -12.63 0.55 7.11
C GLU A 60 -11.78 1.70 7.66
N ASN A 61 -12.34 2.55 8.52
CA ASN A 61 -11.61 3.67 9.12
C ASN A 61 -10.57 3.16 10.12
N ILE A 62 -10.94 2.18 10.95
CA ILE A 62 -10.02 1.51 11.86
C ILE A 62 -8.86 0.87 11.09
N PHE A 63 -9.18 0.14 10.01
CA PHE A 63 -8.19 -0.51 9.17
C PHE A 63 -7.16 0.49 8.61
N TRP A 64 -7.62 1.56 7.97
CA TRP A 64 -6.72 2.56 7.38
C TRP A 64 -5.96 3.37 8.42
N PHE A 65 -6.57 3.68 9.57
CA PHE A 65 -5.88 4.33 10.69
C PHE A 65 -4.74 3.47 11.24
N LEU A 66 -4.99 2.18 11.46
CA LEU A 66 -3.98 1.26 11.99
C LEU A 66 -2.83 1.04 11.00
N LEU A 67 -3.11 1.05 9.69
CA LEU A 67 -2.08 1.03 8.66
C LEU A 67 -1.27 2.34 8.63
N LEU A 68 -1.91 3.50 8.69
CA LEU A 68 -1.20 4.78 8.79
C LEU A 68 -0.24 4.77 9.99
N ARG A 69 -0.76 4.40 11.17
CA ARG A 69 0.03 4.25 12.40
C ARG A 69 1.24 3.33 12.21
N LYS A 70 1.03 2.19 11.54
CA LYS A 70 2.08 1.20 11.27
C LYS A 70 3.17 1.75 10.35
N PHE A 71 2.79 2.40 9.25
CA PHE A 71 3.72 2.91 8.24
C PHE A 71 4.43 4.20 8.68
N LEU A 72 3.79 5.03 9.50
CA LEU A 72 4.45 6.14 10.21
C LEU A 72 5.34 5.69 11.38
N LYS A 73 5.34 4.38 11.68
CA LYS A 73 6.10 3.79 12.79
C LYS A 73 5.79 4.40 14.16
N GLU A 74 4.55 4.82 14.37
CA GLU A 74 4.03 5.34 15.63
C GLU A 74 3.87 4.22 16.70
N ASP A 75 3.64 4.61 17.96
CA ASP A 75 3.43 3.69 19.07
C ASP A 75 2.10 2.91 18.94
N LYS A 76 2.14 1.61 19.21
CA LYS A 76 1.01 0.68 19.11
C LYS A 76 0.06 0.70 20.31
N LYS A 77 0.49 1.23 21.47
CA LYS A 77 -0.26 1.10 22.72
C LYS A 77 -1.47 2.04 22.81
N ALA A 78 -1.43 3.18 22.13
CA ALA A 78 -2.52 4.15 22.16
C ALA A 78 -3.85 3.53 21.71
N ARG A 79 -4.89 3.64 22.55
CA ARG A 79 -6.28 3.21 22.28
C ARG A 79 -6.43 1.75 21.87
N ARG A 80 -5.50 0.88 22.30
CA ARG A 80 -5.52 -0.55 21.93
C ARG A 80 -6.83 -1.22 22.34
N GLU A 81 -7.26 -1.00 23.58
CA GLU A 81 -8.46 -1.63 24.14
C GLU A 81 -9.74 -1.12 23.47
N ASP A 82 -9.91 0.20 23.35
CA ASP A 82 -11.11 0.79 22.76
C ASP A 82 -11.32 0.34 21.30
N ILE A 83 -10.23 0.28 20.51
CA ILE A 83 -10.27 -0.21 19.13
C ILE A 83 -10.61 -1.71 19.10
N PHE A 84 -10.05 -2.50 20.02
CA PHE A 84 -10.36 -3.92 20.11
C PHE A 84 -11.85 -4.15 20.43
N ILE A 85 -12.40 -3.43 21.40
CA ILE A 85 -13.82 -3.47 21.77
C ILE A 85 -14.69 -3.08 20.57
N PHE A 86 -14.35 -2.01 19.85
CA PHE A 86 -15.08 -1.61 18.64
C PHE A 86 -15.13 -2.74 17.59
N ILE A 87 -13.98 -3.38 17.32
CA ILE A 87 -13.91 -4.50 16.36
C ILE A 87 -14.75 -5.68 16.86
N LYS A 88 -14.68 -6.01 18.15
CA LYS A 88 -15.48 -7.08 18.76
C LYS A 88 -16.98 -6.81 18.66
N ASN A 89 -17.42 -5.56 18.83
CA ASN A 89 -18.82 -5.18 18.67
C ASN A 89 -19.32 -5.26 17.21
N CYS A 90 -18.42 -5.43 16.24
CA CYS A 90 -18.77 -5.70 14.84
C CYS A 90 -18.88 -7.21 14.53
N GLU A 91 -18.54 -8.09 15.48
CA GLU A 91 -18.59 -9.55 15.33
C GLU A 91 -20.04 -10.04 15.33
N ILE A 92 -20.37 -10.94 14.41
CA ILE A 92 -21.67 -11.61 14.33
C ILE A 92 -21.42 -13.12 14.26
N ARG A 93 -22.08 -13.86 15.15
CA ARG A 93 -22.06 -15.32 15.17
C ARG A 93 -23.45 -15.90 14.97
N GLN A 94 -23.58 -16.75 13.95
CA GLN A 94 -24.82 -17.45 13.63
C GLN A 94 -24.48 -18.80 13.00
N ASN A 95 -25.17 -19.88 13.40
CA ASN A 95 -25.03 -21.22 12.79
C ASN A 95 -23.58 -21.73 12.68
N ASN A 96 -22.78 -21.59 13.73
CA ASN A 96 -21.34 -21.93 13.77
C ASN A 96 -20.48 -21.17 12.74
N GLN A 97 -20.97 -20.02 12.25
CA GLN A 97 -20.23 -19.12 11.39
C GLN A 97 -19.93 -17.82 12.13
N LEU A 98 -18.72 -17.31 11.95
CA LEU A 98 -18.28 -16.03 12.50
C LEU A 98 -17.82 -15.12 11.36
N GLY A 99 -18.49 -13.99 11.23
CA GLY A 99 -18.11 -12.92 10.32
C GLY A 99 -18.26 -11.56 11.00
N PHE A 100 -17.88 -10.50 10.30
CA PHE A 100 -18.00 -9.14 10.80
C PHE A 100 -18.88 -8.29 9.89
N LYS A 101 -19.56 -7.31 10.47
CA LYS A 101 -20.27 -6.23 9.77
C LYS A 101 -19.48 -4.93 9.83
N LEU A 102 -19.78 -3.97 8.95
CA LEU A 102 -18.99 -2.73 8.80
C LEU A 102 -18.94 -1.84 10.06
N SER A 103 -19.97 -1.85 10.88
CA SER A 103 -20.04 -1.09 12.13
C SER A 103 -21.00 -1.76 13.12
N PRO A 104 -20.88 -1.51 14.44
CA PRO A 104 -21.74 -2.12 15.46
C PRO A 104 -23.22 -1.83 15.26
N ASN A 105 -23.55 -0.63 14.76
CA ASN A 105 -24.92 -0.18 14.53
C ASN A 105 -25.43 -0.51 13.11
N SER A 106 -24.62 -1.16 12.28
CA SER A 106 -25.06 -1.53 10.93
C SER A 106 -26.14 -2.62 11.00
N GLN A 107 -27.20 -2.43 10.22
CA GLN A 107 -28.25 -3.43 9.95
C GLN A 107 -27.81 -4.45 8.88
N LYS A 108 -26.64 -4.25 8.25
CA LYS A 108 -26.14 -5.17 7.22
C LYS A 108 -25.65 -6.47 7.85
N VAL A 109 -25.84 -7.56 7.10
CA VAL A 109 -25.29 -8.89 7.43
C VAL A 109 -23.77 -8.90 7.37
N PRO A 110 -23.09 -9.81 8.10
CA PRO A 110 -21.66 -9.97 7.98
C PRO A 110 -21.24 -10.31 6.54
N ASP A 111 -20.08 -9.81 6.14
CA ASP A 111 -19.58 -9.94 4.77
C ASP A 111 -18.06 -10.21 4.73
N ILE A 112 -17.56 -10.67 3.59
CA ILE A 112 -16.13 -10.99 3.40
C ILE A 112 -15.24 -9.77 3.59
N TYR A 113 -15.67 -8.59 3.13
CA TYR A 113 -14.85 -7.38 3.18
C TYR A 113 -14.67 -6.88 4.62
N SER A 114 -15.77 -6.74 5.35
CA SER A 114 -15.80 -6.41 6.77
C SER A 114 -14.98 -7.40 7.60
N THR A 115 -15.09 -8.70 7.30
CA THR A 115 -14.30 -9.76 7.96
C THR A 115 -12.80 -9.59 7.70
N TYR A 116 -12.40 -9.32 6.45
CA TYR A 116 -11.00 -9.00 6.12
C TYR A 116 -10.50 -7.75 6.86
N LEU A 117 -11.30 -6.67 6.90
CA LEU A 117 -10.95 -5.43 7.60
C LEU A 117 -10.77 -5.67 9.10
N ALA A 118 -11.66 -6.42 9.74
CA ALA A 118 -11.59 -6.74 11.16
C ALA A 118 -10.34 -7.55 11.51
N LEU A 119 -10.10 -8.68 10.81
CA LEU A 119 -8.95 -9.53 11.09
C LEU A 119 -7.62 -8.84 10.80
N SER A 120 -7.56 -8.05 9.72
CA SER A 120 -6.39 -7.22 9.41
C SER A 120 -6.16 -6.14 10.46
N SER A 121 -7.23 -5.55 10.98
CA SER A 121 -7.15 -4.57 12.07
C SER A 121 -6.63 -5.21 13.35
N LEU A 122 -7.16 -6.38 13.75
CA LEU A 122 -6.65 -7.15 14.88
C LEU A 122 -5.18 -7.53 14.72
N LYS A 123 -4.74 -7.84 13.49
CA LYS A 123 -3.33 -8.11 13.18
C LYS A 123 -2.45 -6.89 13.42
N ASN A 124 -2.84 -5.74 12.88
CA ASN A 124 -2.08 -4.49 12.99
C ASN A 124 -2.14 -3.88 14.40
N LEU A 125 -3.19 -4.19 15.16
CA LEU A 125 -3.31 -3.91 16.58
C LEU A 125 -2.43 -4.82 17.45
N GLY A 126 -1.99 -5.96 16.89
CA GLY A 126 -1.12 -6.92 17.56
C GLY A 126 -1.85 -7.96 18.42
N VAL A 127 -3.18 -8.08 18.26
CA VAL A 127 -4.03 -8.91 19.13
C VAL A 127 -4.70 -10.08 18.43
N LEU A 128 -4.47 -10.24 17.12
CA LEU A 128 -5.11 -11.31 16.34
C LEU A 128 -4.88 -12.71 16.93
N LYS A 129 -3.66 -13.01 17.41
CA LYS A 129 -3.37 -14.34 17.98
C LYS A 129 -4.17 -14.58 19.27
N GLU A 130 -4.24 -13.58 20.15
CA GLU A 130 -5.02 -13.63 21.39
C GLU A 130 -6.52 -13.80 21.07
N TYR A 131 -7.02 -13.00 20.13
CA TYR A 131 -8.40 -13.07 19.64
C TYR A 131 -8.75 -14.48 19.10
N LEU A 132 -7.93 -15.06 18.23
CA LEU A 132 -8.21 -16.36 17.62
C LEU A 132 -8.14 -17.54 18.61
N LEU A 133 -7.57 -17.33 19.81
CA LEU A 133 -7.40 -18.34 20.86
C LEU A 133 -8.33 -18.12 22.06
N SER A 134 -9.11 -17.04 22.09
CA SER A 134 -9.85 -16.61 23.29
C SER A 134 -10.90 -17.61 23.76
N GLU A 135 -11.38 -18.48 22.88
CA GLU A 135 -12.42 -19.48 23.16
C GLU A 135 -11.93 -20.91 22.90
N GLY A 136 -10.61 -21.11 22.94
CA GLY A 136 -9.98 -22.40 22.76
C GLY A 136 -9.31 -22.57 21.40
N PRO A 137 -8.47 -23.61 21.28
CA PRO A 137 -7.69 -23.85 20.07
C PRO A 137 -8.62 -24.19 18.90
N ASN A 138 -8.59 -23.35 17.87
CA ASN A 138 -9.28 -23.51 16.58
C ASN A 138 -10.79 -23.25 16.54
N GLN A 139 -11.48 -22.92 17.64
CA GLN A 139 -12.93 -22.65 17.58
C GLN A 139 -13.24 -21.45 16.67
N ILE A 140 -12.77 -20.25 17.03
CA ILE A 140 -12.98 -19.02 16.24
C ILE A 140 -12.44 -19.17 14.81
N LYS A 141 -11.28 -19.82 14.65
CA LYS A 141 -10.71 -20.10 13.32
C LYS A 141 -11.63 -20.98 12.48
N GLY A 142 -12.23 -22.00 13.09
CA GLY A 142 -13.19 -22.90 12.47
C GLY A 142 -14.45 -22.16 12.05
N GLU A 143 -15.03 -21.36 12.94
CA GLU A 143 -16.23 -20.57 12.66
C GLU A 143 -16.02 -19.57 11.51
N ILE A 144 -14.86 -18.90 11.44
CA ILE A 144 -14.51 -18.02 10.31
C ILE A 144 -14.33 -18.84 9.02
N LYS A 145 -13.72 -20.03 9.09
CA LYS A 145 -13.56 -20.90 7.93
C LYS A 145 -14.91 -21.36 7.38
N GLU A 146 -15.84 -21.77 8.24
CA GLU A 146 -17.20 -22.13 7.83
C GLU A 146 -17.95 -20.94 7.24
N PHE A 147 -17.76 -19.73 7.79
CA PHE A 147 -18.26 -18.49 7.18
C PHE A 147 -17.74 -18.30 5.75
N LEU A 148 -16.43 -18.48 5.49
CA LEU A 148 -15.88 -18.39 4.14
C LEU A 148 -16.43 -19.46 3.19
N ILE A 149 -16.62 -20.68 3.69
CA ILE A 149 -17.18 -21.79 2.90
C ILE A 149 -18.64 -21.51 2.53
N ALA A 150 -19.44 -20.99 3.45
CA ALA A 150 -20.82 -20.59 3.17
C ALA A 150 -20.91 -19.54 2.04
N HIS A 151 -19.94 -18.64 1.96
CA HIS A 151 -19.85 -17.63 0.91
C HIS A 151 -19.37 -18.16 -0.44
N LYS A 152 -18.96 -19.44 -0.53
CA LYS A 152 -18.55 -20.07 -1.79
C LYS A 152 -19.76 -20.50 -2.61
N LYS A 153 -19.94 -19.91 -3.79
CA LYS A 153 -20.98 -20.29 -4.77
C LYS A 153 -20.32 -20.87 -6.03
N GLY A 154 -20.35 -22.20 -6.15
CA GLY A 154 -19.67 -22.91 -7.23
C GLY A 154 -18.16 -22.69 -7.17
N LYS A 155 -17.62 -22.02 -8.19
CA LYS A 155 -16.19 -21.68 -8.28
C LYS A 155 -15.84 -20.32 -7.66
N PHE A 156 -16.82 -19.49 -7.31
CA PHE A 156 -16.59 -18.10 -6.88
C PHE A 156 -16.91 -17.90 -5.41
N PHE A 157 -16.37 -16.82 -4.83
CA PHE A 157 -16.76 -16.34 -3.50
C PHE A 157 -17.65 -15.11 -3.65
N LEU A 158 -18.80 -15.15 -3.00
CA LEU A 158 -19.70 -14.01 -2.88
C LEU A 158 -19.17 -13.04 -1.82
N HIS A 159 -19.42 -11.75 -2.01
CA HIS A 159 -19.10 -10.74 -1.00
C HIS A 159 -20.00 -10.90 0.25
N CYS A 160 -21.31 -11.06 0.03
CA CYS A 160 -22.30 -11.40 1.06
C CYS A 160 -23.48 -12.17 0.42
N HIS A 161 -24.41 -12.64 1.25
CA HIS A 161 -25.62 -13.35 0.81
C HIS A 161 -26.80 -12.44 0.41
N ASP A 162 -26.66 -11.13 0.61
CA ASP A 162 -27.68 -10.15 0.22
C ASP A 162 -27.66 -9.90 -1.30
N LYS A 163 -28.77 -10.21 -1.97
CA LYS A 163 -28.96 -10.06 -3.42
C LYS A 163 -29.02 -8.60 -3.86
N GLU A 164 -29.46 -7.69 -2.98
CA GLU A 164 -29.58 -6.26 -3.29
C GLU A 164 -28.35 -5.45 -2.87
N CYS A 165 -27.29 -6.10 -2.39
CA CYS A 165 -26.10 -5.43 -1.92
C CYS A 165 -25.41 -4.61 -3.03
N ASP A 166 -25.37 -3.29 -2.85
CA ASP A 166 -24.68 -2.36 -3.77
C ASP A 166 -23.18 -2.69 -3.95
N ILE A 167 -22.55 -3.23 -2.91
CA ILE A 167 -21.14 -3.63 -2.97
C ILE A 167 -20.99 -4.85 -3.89
N CYS A 168 -21.87 -5.85 -3.77
CA CYS A 168 -21.90 -7.01 -4.67
C CYS A 168 -22.05 -6.59 -6.14
N LYS A 169 -22.80 -5.51 -6.43
CA LYS A 169 -22.98 -4.97 -7.78
C LYS A 169 -21.72 -4.29 -8.34
N LYS A 170 -20.83 -3.76 -7.46
CA LYS A 170 -19.64 -2.98 -7.85
C LYS A 170 -18.32 -3.75 -7.73
N ILE A 171 -18.21 -4.69 -6.79
CA ILE A 171 -16.97 -5.39 -6.48
C ILE A 171 -16.70 -6.50 -7.50
N SER A 172 -15.46 -6.58 -7.99
CA SER A 172 -15.06 -7.69 -8.87
C SER A 172 -14.89 -8.99 -8.07
N LEU A 173 -15.23 -10.13 -8.68
CA LEU A 173 -15.03 -11.45 -8.09
C LEU A 173 -13.57 -11.70 -7.68
N SER A 174 -12.61 -11.22 -8.48
CA SER A 174 -11.18 -11.29 -8.19
C SER A 174 -10.79 -10.52 -6.91
N ARG A 175 -11.45 -9.38 -6.64
CA ARG A 175 -11.22 -8.60 -5.42
C ARG A 175 -11.74 -9.33 -4.18
N THR A 176 -12.92 -9.93 -4.27
CA THR A 176 -13.45 -10.78 -3.19
C THR A 176 -12.54 -11.98 -2.96
N ALA A 177 -12.07 -12.64 -4.03
CA ALA A 177 -11.12 -13.74 -3.93
C ALA A 177 -9.83 -13.31 -3.22
N TYR A 178 -9.26 -12.16 -3.58
CA TYR A 178 -8.08 -11.60 -2.92
C TYR A 178 -8.28 -11.46 -1.41
N TYR A 179 -9.41 -10.89 -0.97
CA TYR A 179 -9.71 -10.78 0.47
C TYR A 179 -9.85 -12.15 1.16
N VAL A 180 -10.42 -13.15 0.48
CA VAL A 180 -10.48 -14.52 1.01
C VAL A 180 -9.08 -15.11 1.20
N LEU A 181 -8.15 -14.91 0.24
CA LEU A 181 -6.76 -15.37 0.36
C LEU A 181 -6.06 -14.71 1.57
N GLU A 182 -6.24 -13.41 1.74
CA GLU A 182 -5.72 -12.65 2.88
C GLU A 182 -6.31 -13.16 4.21
N ILE A 183 -7.62 -13.41 4.28
CA ILE A 183 -8.26 -13.96 5.50
C ILE A 183 -7.65 -15.31 5.86
N PHE A 184 -7.51 -16.24 4.91
CA PHE A 184 -6.88 -17.54 5.19
C PHE A 184 -5.46 -17.38 5.75
N THR A 185 -4.71 -16.42 5.24
CA THR A 185 -3.36 -16.11 5.69
C THR A 185 -3.35 -15.55 7.11
N LEU A 186 -4.31 -14.68 7.45
CA LEU A 186 -4.49 -14.16 8.80
C LEU A 186 -4.88 -15.27 9.80
N LEU A 187 -5.61 -16.29 9.36
CA LEU A 187 -5.92 -17.49 10.16
C LEU A 187 -4.71 -18.44 10.33
N GLY A 188 -3.64 -18.23 9.54
CA GLY A 188 -2.45 -19.09 9.51
C GLY A 188 -2.64 -20.36 8.67
N ILE A 189 -3.52 -20.33 7.67
CA ILE A 189 -3.81 -21.45 6.78
C ILE A 189 -3.06 -21.25 5.47
N ASP A 190 -2.19 -22.20 5.11
CA ASP A 190 -1.51 -22.19 3.81
C ASP A 190 -2.44 -22.69 2.70
N ILE A 191 -2.87 -21.77 1.86
CA ILE A 191 -3.80 -21.99 0.75
C ILE A 191 -3.11 -22.34 -0.57
N ARG A 192 -1.78 -22.29 -0.65
CA ARG A 192 -1.04 -22.54 -1.90
C ARG A 192 -1.21 -23.99 -2.39
N ALA A 193 -1.45 -24.92 -1.47
CA ALA A 193 -1.82 -26.30 -1.81
C ALA A 193 -3.12 -26.39 -2.63
N ASN A 194 -4.03 -25.44 -2.48
CA ASN A 194 -5.35 -25.40 -3.13
C ASN A 194 -5.43 -24.41 -4.30
N LYS A 195 -4.28 -23.98 -4.86
CA LYS A 195 -4.20 -22.94 -5.91
C LYS A 195 -5.11 -23.19 -7.12
N LYS A 196 -5.36 -24.45 -7.51
CA LYS A 196 -6.25 -24.81 -8.63
C LYS A 196 -7.69 -24.32 -8.41
N GLN A 197 -8.20 -24.39 -7.18
CA GLN A 197 -9.57 -23.97 -6.86
C GLN A 197 -9.74 -22.46 -7.04
N PHE A 198 -8.77 -21.67 -6.57
CA PHE A 198 -8.78 -20.22 -6.71
C PHE A 198 -8.47 -19.77 -8.15
N ARG A 199 -7.61 -20.49 -8.88
CA ARG A 199 -7.36 -20.21 -10.31
C ARG A 199 -8.66 -20.17 -11.11
N LEU A 200 -9.58 -21.09 -10.83
CA LEU A 200 -10.87 -21.18 -11.50
C LEU A 200 -11.88 -20.09 -11.06
N SER A 201 -11.65 -19.44 -9.91
CA SER A 201 -12.51 -18.36 -9.40
C SER A 201 -12.18 -16.99 -10.00
N MET A 202 -11.01 -16.87 -10.61
CA MET A 202 -10.52 -15.64 -11.23
C MET A 202 -10.89 -15.66 -12.72
N GLY A 203 -12.00 -15.01 -13.09
CA GLY A 203 -12.47 -14.98 -14.48
C GLY A 203 -11.51 -14.29 -15.47
N ASP A 204 -11.88 -14.31 -16.76
CA ASP A 204 -11.03 -13.89 -17.90
C ASP A 204 -11.01 -12.39 -18.20
N LYS A 205 -11.50 -11.51 -17.32
CA LYS A 205 -11.58 -10.07 -17.64
C LYS A 205 -10.18 -9.45 -17.75
N LYS A 206 -9.84 -9.00 -18.97
CA LYS A 206 -8.50 -8.53 -19.36
C LYS A 206 -8.20 -7.06 -19.04
N ARG A 207 -9.14 -6.27 -18.49
CA ARG A 207 -8.96 -4.81 -18.27
C ARG A 207 -9.69 -4.32 -17.01
N GLY A 208 -9.25 -3.18 -16.48
CA GLY A 208 -9.87 -2.48 -15.36
C GLY A 208 -9.48 -3.02 -13.98
N PRO A 209 -10.23 -2.65 -12.91
CA PRO A 209 -9.90 -3.02 -11.53
C PRO A 209 -9.81 -4.54 -11.30
N SER A 210 -10.57 -5.35 -12.05
CA SER A 210 -10.53 -6.81 -11.92
C SER A 210 -9.18 -7.42 -12.33
N LEU A 211 -8.44 -6.77 -13.24
CA LEU A 211 -7.11 -7.22 -13.67
C LEU A 211 -6.12 -7.14 -12.50
N ILE A 212 -6.09 -6.01 -11.79
CA ILE A 212 -5.24 -5.77 -10.62
C ILE A 212 -5.41 -6.91 -9.60
N PHE A 213 -6.63 -7.14 -9.12
CA PHE A 213 -6.85 -8.14 -8.08
C PHE A 213 -6.60 -9.57 -8.57
N ARG A 214 -6.78 -9.84 -9.87
CA ARG A 214 -6.40 -11.14 -10.44
C ARG A 214 -4.88 -11.34 -10.42
N LEU A 215 -4.11 -10.32 -10.83
CA LEU A 215 -2.65 -10.35 -10.77
C LEU A 215 -2.18 -10.53 -9.32
N LEU A 216 -2.73 -9.78 -8.36
CA LEU A 216 -2.40 -9.96 -6.95
C LEU A 216 -2.71 -11.38 -6.44
N CYS A 217 -3.86 -11.96 -6.82
CA CYS A 217 -4.16 -13.35 -6.48
C CYS A 217 -3.19 -14.35 -7.13
N TYR A 218 -2.77 -14.14 -8.37
CA TYR A 218 -1.76 -15.00 -9.02
C TYR A 218 -0.41 -14.90 -8.33
N LYS A 219 0.02 -13.68 -7.97
CA LYS A 219 1.22 -13.47 -7.17
C LYS A 219 1.12 -14.19 -5.82
N PHE A 220 -0.02 -14.05 -5.15
CA PHE A 220 -0.29 -14.69 -3.86
C PHE A 220 -0.12 -16.22 -3.91
N LEU A 221 -0.61 -16.85 -4.99
CA LEU A 221 -0.67 -18.30 -5.14
C LEU A 221 0.56 -18.91 -5.82
N ASP A 222 1.63 -18.13 -6.01
CA ASP A 222 2.83 -18.52 -6.76
C ASP A 222 2.49 -19.02 -8.18
N LEU A 223 1.55 -18.33 -8.85
CA LEU A 223 1.07 -18.59 -10.21
C LEU A 223 1.62 -17.56 -11.22
N ASP A 224 2.82 -17.02 -10.98
CA ASP A 224 3.42 -16.00 -11.86
C ASP A 224 3.51 -16.43 -13.33
N TRP A 225 3.65 -17.73 -13.60
CA TRP A 225 3.70 -18.30 -14.96
C TRP A 225 2.40 -18.12 -15.75
N ASP A 226 1.29 -17.84 -15.09
CA ASP A 226 0.00 -17.58 -15.72
C ASP A 226 -0.18 -16.10 -16.11
N VAL A 227 0.76 -15.23 -15.69
CA VAL A 227 0.76 -13.79 -16.00
C VAL A 227 1.47 -13.57 -17.32
N LYS A 228 0.82 -12.82 -18.22
CA LYS A 228 1.44 -12.40 -19.49
C LYS A 228 2.05 -11.02 -19.33
N ASP A 229 3.23 -10.79 -19.90
CA ASP A 229 3.89 -9.46 -19.87
C ASP A 229 2.98 -8.34 -20.36
N LYS A 230 2.17 -8.61 -21.40
CA LYS A 230 1.17 -7.68 -21.92
C LYS A 230 0.15 -7.21 -20.87
N GLU A 231 -0.16 -8.03 -19.88
CA GLU A 231 -1.07 -7.69 -18.79
C GLU A 231 -0.44 -6.70 -17.81
N ILE A 232 0.87 -6.83 -17.55
CA ILE A 232 1.62 -5.85 -16.76
C ILE A 232 1.80 -4.56 -17.56
N GLN A 233 2.17 -4.65 -18.84
CA GLN A 233 2.28 -3.49 -19.74
C GLN A 233 0.99 -2.65 -19.81
N ILE A 234 -0.18 -3.30 -19.82
CA ILE A 234 -1.47 -2.61 -19.77
C ILE A 234 -1.62 -1.74 -18.51
N LEU A 235 -1.04 -2.15 -17.37
CA LEU A 235 -1.10 -1.33 -16.15
C LEU A 235 -0.35 0.01 -16.31
N HIS A 236 0.80 0.01 -16.98
CA HIS A 236 1.56 1.22 -17.27
C HIS A 236 0.78 2.21 -18.16
N GLN A 237 -0.07 1.71 -19.05
CA GLN A 237 -0.88 2.54 -19.94
C GLN A 237 -1.94 3.39 -19.20
N PHE A 238 -2.22 3.08 -17.93
CA PHE A 238 -3.15 3.86 -17.11
C PHE A 238 -2.50 5.01 -16.35
N GLN A 239 -1.18 5.19 -16.47
CA GLN A 239 -0.48 6.33 -15.88
C GLN A 239 -0.88 7.63 -16.58
N LYS A 240 -1.09 8.68 -15.79
CA LYS A 240 -1.43 10.03 -16.24
C LYS A 240 -0.18 10.91 -16.20
N GLU A 241 -0.27 12.06 -16.87
CA GLU A 241 0.83 13.04 -16.93
C GLU A 241 1.29 13.51 -15.54
N ASN A 242 0.37 13.58 -14.58
CA ASN A 242 0.70 13.97 -13.21
C ASN A 242 1.33 12.83 -12.38
N GLY A 243 1.58 11.66 -12.97
CA GLY A 243 2.18 10.51 -12.29
C GLY A 243 1.22 9.51 -11.69
N GLY A 244 -0.03 9.92 -11.42
CA GLY A 244 -1.07 9.06 -10.87
C GLY A 244 -1.62 8.07 -11.90
N PHE A 245 -2.39 7.08 -11.45
CA PHE A 245 -3.05 6.12 -12.33
C PHE A 245 -4.56 6.26 -12.27
N SER A 246 -5.23 5.98 -13.39
CA SER A 246 -6.69 5.88 -13.44
C SER A 246 -7.19 5.09 -14.64
N PHE A 247 -8.30 4.38 -14.43
CA PHE A 247 -9.09 3.75 -15.50
C PHE A 247 -10.05 4.74 -16.19
N SER A 248 -10.15 5.97 -15.68
CA SER A 248 -10.91 7.08 -16.26
C SER A 248 -9.96 8.21 -16.69
N ASN A 249 -10.52 9.36 -17.08
CA ASN A 249 -9.72 10.52 -17.50
C ASN A 249 -9.02 11.22 -16.32
N ILE A 250 -9.57 11.13 -15.11
CA ILE A 250 -9.08 11.83 -13.91
C ILE A 250 -8.30 10.85 -13.05
N ASP A 251 -7.15 11.27 -12.52
CA ASP A 251 -6.35 10.47 -11.58
C ASP A 251 -7.14 10.05 -10.32
N SER A 252 -6.72 8.96 -9.68
CA SER A 252 -7.37 8.44 -8.47
C SER A 252 -6.35 7.84 -7.52
N ILE A 253 -6.32 8.32 -6.26
CA ILE A 253 -5.43 7.78 -5.22
C ILE A 253 -5.68 6.28 -5.01
N ASP A 254 -6.94 5.82 -5.03
CA ASP A 254 -7.27 4.39 -4.90
C ASP A 254 -6.73 3.57 -6.07
N THR A 255 -6.87 4.07 -7.30
CA THR A 255 -6.36 3.35 -8.48
C THR A 255 -4.84 3.35 -8.50
N THR A 256 -4.19 4.50 -8.25
CA THR A 256 -2.73 4.59 -8.07
C THR A 256 -2.24 3.59 -7.03
N PHE A 257 -2.88 3.53 -5.86
CA PHE A 257 -2.51 2.60 -4.80
C PHE A 257 -2.46 1.16 -5.29
N TRP A 258 -3.56 0.67 -5.86
CA TRP A 258 -3.66 -0.73 -6.26
C TRP A 258 -2.81 -1.07 -7.49
N VAL A 259 -2.69 -0.15 -8.45
CA VAL A 259 -1.83 -0.35 -9.63
C VAL A 259 -0.37 -0.43 -9.23
N VAL A 260 0.14 0.57 -8.50
CA VAL A 260 1.55 0.60 -8.08
C VAL A 260 1.87 -0.57 -7.15
N TYR A 261 0.96 -0.93 -6.23
CA TYR A 261 1.15 -2.12 -5.40
C TYR A 261 1.26 -3.40 -6.24
N SER A 262 0.50 -3.50 -7.33
CA SER A 262 0.62 -4.63 -8.26
C SER A 262 1.94 -4.59 -9.04
N LEU A 263 2.32 -3.42 -9.56
CA LEU A 263 3.58 -3.23 -10.29
C LEU A 263 4.79 -3.56 -9.39
N GLU A 264 4.78 -3.16 -8.13
CA GLU A 264 5.85 -3.46 -7.18
C GLU A 264 6.05 -4.98 -7.01
N ASN A 265 4.95 -5.72 -6.84
CA ASN A 265 4.97 -7.18 -6.74
C ASN A 265 5.44 -7.90 -8.03
N TYR A 266 5.38 -7.22 -9.17
CA TYR A 266 5.79 -7.72 -10.49
C TYR A 266 7.02 -6.99 -11.06
N SER A 267 7.72 -6.18 -10.26
CA SER A 267 8.85 -5.38 -10.74
C SER A 267 10.04 -6.22 -11.24
N TRP A 268 10.13 -7.48 -10.81
CA TRP A 268 11.09 -8.45 -11.36
C TRP A 268 10.78 -8.89 -12.80
N LEU A 269 9.54 -8.70 -13.27
CA LEU A 269 9.10 -9.03 -14.63
C LEU A 269 9.13 -7.79 -15.54
N LEU A 270 8.55 -6.69 -15.08
CA LEU A 270 8.59 -5.40 -15.75
C LEU A 270 8.66 -4.30 -14.70
N ASP A 271 9.74 -3.52 -14.73
CA ASP A 271 9.95 -2.45 -13.76
C ASP A 271 9.08 -1.22 -14.09
N TYR A 272 8.89 -0.34 -13.11
CA TYR A 272 8.12 0.90 -13.25
C TYR A 272 8.92 2.09 -12.76
N ASN A 273 8.61 3.28 -13.29
CA ASN A 273 9.29 4.51 -12.91
C ASN A 273 8.71 5.08 -11.60
N PRO A 274 9.43 5.02 -10.46
CA PRO A 274 8.97 5.59 -9.19
C PRO A 274 9.03 7.12 -9.17
N ALA A 275 9.94 7.73 -9.94
CA ALA A 275 10.12 9.18 -9.98
C ALA A 275 8.90 9.91 -10.53
N GLY A 276 8.19 9.32 -11.50
CA GLY A 276 6.92 9.86 -11.97
C GLY A 276 5.81 9.83 -10.92
N ILE A 277 5.84 8.88 -9.99
CA ILE A 277 4.78 8.69 -8.98
C ILE A 277 4.99 9.59 -7.76
N TYR A 278 6.23 9.92 -7.42
CA TYR A 278 6.56 10.73 -6.25
C TYR A 278 5.92 12.13 -6.26
N PRO A 279 5.99 12.94 -7.34
CA PRO A 279 5.31 14.22 -7.45
C PRO A 279 3.79 14.12 -7.25
N PHE A 280 3.16 13.06 -7.79
CA PHE A 280 1.74 12.79 -7.57
C PHE A 280 1.44 12.67 -6.07
N ILE A 281 2.22 11.86 -5.36
CA ILE A 281 2.03 11.62 -3.93
C ILE A 281 2.18 12.91 -3.14
N ASN A 282 3.26 13.65 -3.38
CA ASN A 282 3.52 14.89 -2.65
C ASN A 282 2.46 15.95 -2.91
N LYS A 283 2.03 16.12 -4.16
CA LYS A 283 0.95 17.06 -4.50
C LYS A 283 -0.33 16.70 -3.74
N LYS A 284 -0.75 15.43 -3.78
CA LYS A 284 -1.99 14.99 -3.10
C LYS A 284 -1.87 15.07 -1.57
N LEU A 285 -0.71 14.75 -1.00
CA LEU A 285 -0.49 14.92 0.44
C LEU A 285 -0.58 16.40 0.83
N SER A 286 0.11 17.28 0.12
CA SER A 286 0.08 18.72 0.39
C SER A 286 -1.34 19.29 0.30
N GLU A 287 -2.09 18.94 -0.76
CA GLU A 287 -3.50 19.34 -0.95
C GLU A 287 -4.42 18.90 0.21
N ILE A 288 -4.21 17.70 0.76
CA ILE A 288 -5.04 17.17 1.86
C ILE A 288 -4.60 17.74 3.21
N LEU A 289 -3.29 17.87 3.43
CA LEU A 289 -2.72 18.26 4.71
C LEU A 289 -2.76 19.77 4.95
N SER A 290 -2.95 20.60 3.92
CA SER A 290 -3.01 22.06 4.05
C SER A 290 -4.30 22.59 4.68
N ILE A 291 -5.42 21.84 4.63
CA ILE A 291 -6.73 22.29 5.09
C ILE A 291 -7.22 21.37 6.22
N GLN A 292 -6.93 21.75 7.47
CA GLN A 292 -7.27 20.94 8.65
C GLN A 292 -8.78 20.72 8.82
N ASP A 293 -9.60 21.71 8.46
CA ASP A 293 -11.07 21.63 8.58
C ASP A 293 -11.68 20.53 7.69
N ASN A 294 -10.95 20.09 6.67
CA ASN A 294 -11.38 19.03 5.74
C ASN A 294 -10.95 17.63 6.20
N TRP A 295 -10.28 17.49 7.34
CA TRP A 295 -9.82 16.19 7.84
C TRP A 295 -11.00 15.33 8.29
N ASN A 296 -11.36 14.37 7.45
CA ASN A 296 -12.45 13.43 7.67
C ASN A 296 -12.03 11.99 7.33
N SER A 297 -12.95 11.06 7.57
CA SER A 297 -12.74 9.63 7.39
C SER A 297 -12.36 9.21 5.95
N PHE A 298 -12.77 9.99 4.93
CA PHE A 298 -12.36 9.80 3.55
C PHE A 298 -10.90 10.22 3.35
N LYS A 299 -10.51 11.39 3.88
CA LYS A 299 -9.11 11.86 3.85
C LYS A 299 -8.15 10.94 4.59
N LEU A 300 -8.59 10.32 5.69
CA LEU A 300 -7.81 9.28 6.39
C LEU A 300 -7.43 8.15 5.44
N ASN A 301 -8.38 7.62 4.68
CA ASN A 301 -8.15 6.55 3.72
C ASN A 301 -7.16 6.98 2.62
N GLU A 302 -7.34 8.18 2.06
CA GLU A 302 -6.44 8.74 1.04
C GLU A 302 -5.00 8.89 1.55
N VAL A 303 -4.81 9.53 2.72
CA VAL A 303 -3.48 9.73 3.31
C VAL A 303 -2.83 8.40 3.67
N SER A 304 -3.57 7.45 4.26
CA SER A 304 -3.04 6.11 4.55
C SER A 304 -2.48 5.43 3.30
N LYS A 305 -3.20 5.48 2.16
CA LYS A 305 -2.74 4.92 0.89
C LYS A 305 -1.51 5.63 0.36
N LEU A 306 -1.49 6.97 0.40
CA LEU A 306 -0.36 7.77 -0.06
C LEU A 306 0.91 7.49 0.74
N ILE A 307 0.83 7.33 2.07
CA ILE A 307 1.97 6.99 2.92
C ILE A 307 2.50 5.58 2.65
N ILE A 308 1.61 4.60 2.46
CA ILE A 308 2.02 3.24 2.08
C ILE A 308 2.70 3.25 0.71
N LEU A 309 2.10 3.94 -0.27
CA LEU A 309 2.67 4.14 -1.61
C LEU A 309 4.06 4.76 -1.56
N LEU A 310 4.20 5.86 -0.81
CA LEU A 310 5.46 6.55 -0.63
C LEU A 310 6.52 5.57 -0.14
N THR A 311 6.18 4.77 0.87
CA THR A 311 7.09 3.77 1.43
C THR A 311 7.51 2.71 0.40
N PHE A 312 6.62 2.27 -0.49
CA PHE A 312 6.96 1.29 -1.52
C PHE A 312 7.92 1.85 -2.57
N ILE A 313 7.64 3.06 -3.06
CA ILE A 313 8.44 3.64 -4.13
C ILE A 313 9.74 4.26 -3.62
N TRP A 314 9.79 4.65 -2.34
CA TRP A 314 10.87 5.49 -1.78
C TRP A 314 12.26 4.93 -2.02
N LYS A 315 12.46 3.64 -1.73
CA LYS A 315 13.76 3.01 -1.88
C LYS A 315 14.25 3.10 -3.33
N LYS A 316 13.43 2.65 -4.28
CA LYS A 316 13.77 2.68 -5.72
C LYS A 316 13.99 4.11 -6.21
N PHE A 317 13.13 5.03 -5.77
CA PHE A 317 13.20 6.45 -6.11
C PHE A 317 14.52 7.09 -5.67
N ILE A 318 14.88 6.93 -4.40
CA ILE A 318 16.09 7.52 -3.84
C ILE A 318 17.35 6.83 -4.38
N ASP A 319 17.37 5.50 -4.48
CA ASP A 319 18.53 4.77 -5.03
C ASP A 319 18.87 5.27 -6.45
N GLU A 320 17.86 5.53 -7.29
CA GLU A 320 18.05 6.04 -8.65
C GLU A 320 18.58 7.49 -8.65
N ILE A 321 18.01 8.34 -7.80
CA ILE A 321 18.40 9.74 -7.69
C ILE A 321 19.82 9.90 -7.14
N GLU A 322 20.14 9.22 -6.05
CA GLU A 322 21.47 9.22 -5.44
C GLU A 322 22.52 8.78 -6.46
N ARG A 323 22.22 7.74 -7.24
CA ARG A 323 23.12 7.29 -8.32
C ARG A 323 23.38 8.38 -9.35
N VAL A 324 22.35 9.11 -9.77
CA VAL A 324 22.50 10.19 -10.75
C VAL A 324 23.25 11.37 -10.15
N ILE A 325 22.86 11.82 -8.95
CA ILE A 325 23.45 12.96 -8.25
C ILE A 325 24.93 12.70 -7.96
N PHE A 326 25.28 11.57 -7.35
CA PHE A 326 26.66 11.29 -6.96
C PHE A 326 27.57 11.13 -8.18
N LYS A 327 27.07 10.52 -9.27
CA LYS A 327 27.81 10.44 -10.52
C LYS A 327 28.11 11.83 -11.13
N HIS A 328 27.17 12.76 -11.06
CA HIS A 328 27.39 14.13 -11.57
C HIS A 328 28.34 14.92 -10.65
N ILE A 329 28.20 14.79 -9.33
CA ILE A 329 29.11 15.43 -8.36
C ILE A 329 30.55 14.92 -8.54
N GLU A 330 30.73 13.61 -8.74
CA GLU A 330 32.05 13.02 -8.98
C GLU A 330 32.72 13.60 -10.23
N ASN A 331 31.96 13.78 -11.31
CA ASN A 331 32.48 14.24 -12.60
C ASN A 331 32.69 15.77 -12.64
N GLU A 332 31.71 16.54 -12.16
CA GLU A 332 31.61 17.98 -12.45
C GLU A 332 31.64 18.85 -11.17
N ARG A 333 31.51 18.26 -9.98
CA ARG A 333 31.37 18.94 -8.67
C ARG A 333 30.15 19.85 -8.51
N PHE A 334 29.34 20.00 -9.55
CA PHE A 334 28.04 20.67 -9.52
C PHE A 334 26.99 19.79 -10.20
N ILE A 335 25.71 20.14 -10.03
CA ILE A 335 24.61 19.47 -10.70
C ILE A 335 23.68 20.54 -11.26
N ASP A 336 23.34 20.42 -12.54
CA ASP A 336 22.28 21.23 -13.12
C ASP A 336 20.91 20.77 -12.60
N LEU A 337 20.24 21.66 -11.86
CA LEU A 337 18.91 21.40 -11.33
C LEU A 337 17.89 21.18 -12.44
N ASN A 338 17.98 21.87 -13.58
CA ASN A 338 17.06 21.69 -14.70
C ASN A 338 17.21 20.29 -15.30
N GLN A 339 18.43 19.75 -15.33
CA GLN A 339 18.69 18.40 -15.76
C GLN A 339 18.08 17.38 -14.80
N LEU A 340 18.18 17.59 -13.48
CA LEU A 340 17.49 16.74 -12.49
C LEU A 340 15.97 16.83 -12.62
N GLN A 341 15.41 18.03 -12.81
CA GLN A 341 13.96 18.22 -12.99
C GLN A 341 13.46 17.48 -14.23
N THR A 342 14.20 17.58 -15.33
CA THR A 342 13.83 16.95 -16.61
C THR A 342 13.99 15.43 -16.53
N THR A 343 15.07 14.94 -15.93
CA THR A 343 15.38 13.50 -15.83
C THR A 343 14.37 12.77 -14.96
N PHE A 344 13.95 13.39 -13.85
CA PHE A 344 13.10 12.74 -12.85
C PHE A 344 11.66 13.26 -12.81
N GLY A 345 11.31 14.27 -13.62
CA GLY A 345 9.99 14.91 -13.57
C GLY A 345 9.71 15.68 -12.28
N LEU A 346 10.75 16.20 -11.61
CA LEU A 346 10.68 16.80 -10.26
C LEU A 346 10.52 18.32 -10.26
N SER A 347 9.80 18.89 -11.23
CA SER A 347 9.71 20.36 -11.44
C SER A 347 9.40 21.17 -10.18
N ASN A 348 8.63 20.61 -9.22
CA ASN A 348 8.24 21.30 -7.99
C ASN A 348 8.76 20.65 -6.68
N ASN A 349 9.63 19.63 -6.76
CA ASN A 349 10.00 18.80 -5.59
C ASN A 349 11.51 18.62 -5.39
N ILE A 350 12.34 19.38 -6.12
CA ILE A 350 13.80 19.31 -5.96
C ILE A 350 14.28 19.77 -4.59
N GLU A 351 13.65 20.78 -4.00
CA GLU A 351 14.07 21.31 -2.69
C GLU A 351 13.93 20.24 -1.59
N GLU A 352 12.90 19.41 -1.69
CA GLU A 352 12.67 18.29 -0.78
C GLU A 352 13.76 17.23 -0.92
N LEU A 353 14.17 16.94 -2.16
CA LEU A 353 15.27 16.02 -2.44
C LEU A 353 16.62 16.54 -1.93
N ILE A 354 16.90 17.83 -2.16
CA ILE A 354 18.12 18.48 -1.65
C ILE A 354 18.13 18.43 -0.12
N SER A 355 16.99 18.72 0.51
CA SER A 355 16.84 18.64 1.96
C SER A 355 17.09 17.21 2.46
N TYR A 356 16.57 16.20 1.77
CA TYR A 356 16.85 14.80 2.07
C TYR A 356 18.35 14.49 2.03
N ILE A 357 19.06 14.90 0.97
CA ILE A 357 20.49 14.61 0.82
C ILE A 357 21.30 15.29 1.92
N ASN A 358 21.05 16.59 2.17
CA ASN A 358 21.76 17.36 3.19
C ASN A 358 21.55 16.81 4.61
N LEU A 359 20.41 16.16 4.88
CA LEU A 359 20.13 15.55 6.17
C LEU A 359 20.81 14.18 6.35
N ASN A 360 21.08 13.44 5.26
CA ASN A 360 21.54 12.05 5.32
C ASN A 360 23.02 11.87 4.96
N TYR A 361 23.66 12.88 4.35
CA TYR A 361 25.05 12.81 3.91
C TYR A 361 25.93 13.87 4.57
N ASN A 362 27.22 13.59 4.68
CA ASN A 362 28.20 14.48 5.32
C ASN A 362 28.56 15.72 4.49
N PHE A 363 28.08 15.80 3.24
CA PHE A 363 28.24 16.96 2.38
C PHE A 363 26.91 17.70 2.25
N ASN A 364 26.99 19.01 2.03
CA ASN A 364 25.81 19.85 1.82
C ASN A 364 25.77 20.34 0.37
N LEU A 365 24.68 20.04 -0.31
CA LEU A 365 24.28 20.67 -1.55
C LEU A 365 23.73 22.07 -1.23
N LYS A 366 24.31 23.09 -1.86
CA LYS A 366 23.79 24.45 -1.86
C LYS A 366 23.24 24.75 -3.24
N VAL A 367 22.02 25.27 -3.30
CA VAL A 367 21.48 25.85 -4.54
C VAL A 367 22.19 27.18 -4.75
N LEU A 368 23.00 27.28 -5.80
CA LEU A 368 23.63 28.53 -6.19
C LEU A 368 22.70 29.26 -7.15
N ASN A 369 22.31 30.48 -6.80
CA ASN A 369 21.68 31.39 -7.75
C ASN A 369 22.79 32.20 -8.41
N ILE A 370 23.02 31.95 -9.71
CA ILE A 370 24.11 32.55 -10.49
C ILE A 370 24.05 34.08 -10.42
N ASP A 371 22.87 34.69 -10.41
CA ASP A 371 22.71 36.14 -10.35
C ASP A 371 23.16 36.71 -8.99
N ILE A 372 22.83 36.01 -7.90
CA ILE A 372 23.20 36.42 -6.54
C ILE A 372 24.71 36.23 -6.33
N GLU A 373 25.27 35.11 -6.78
CA GLU A 373 26.71 34.85 -6.70
C GLU A 373 27.52 35.84 -7.54
N PHE A 374 27.03 36.21 -8.73
CA PHE A 374 27.65 37.23 -9.56
C PHE A 374 27.62 38.62 -8.91
N ILE A 375 26.49 39.00 -8.29
CA ILE A 375 26.38 40.27 -7.53
C ILE A 375 27.32 40.27 -6.33
N ASN A 376 27.43 39.16 -5.60
CA ASN A 376 28.35 39.03 -4.47
C ASN A 376 29.82 39.05 -4.91
N TYR A 377 30.14 38.44 -6.05
CA TYR A 377 31.47 38.51 -6.65
C TYR A 377 31.84 39.95 -7.02
N ILE A 378 30.96 40.70 -7.69
CA ILE A 378 31.18 42.11 -8.01
C ILE A 378 31.38 42.94 -6.73
N ARG A 379 30.54 42.71 -5.70
CA ARG A 379 30.66 43.41 -4.40
C ARG A 379 31.97 43.14 -3.67
N ASN A 380 32.59 41.98 -3.87
CA ASN A 380 33.87 41.63 -3.25
C ASN A 380 35.08 42.11 -4.08
N LEU A 381 34.86 42.64 -5.28
CA LEU A 381 35.88 43.27 -6.13
C LEU A 381 35.94 44.79 -5.99
N SER A 382 34.90 45.41 -5.40
CA SER A 382 34.84 46.82 -5.00
C SER A 382 35.29 47.00 -3.56
#